data_AF-A0ABD2QB70-F1
#
_entry.id   AF-A0ABD2QB70-F1
#
_cell.length_a   1.000
_cell.length_b   1.000
_cell.length_c   1.000
_cell.angle_alpha   90.00
_cell.angle_beta   90.00
_cell.angle_gamma   90.00
#
_symmetry.space_group_name_H-M   'P 1'
#
loop_
_entity.id
_entity.type
_entity.pdbx_description
1 polymer ?
#
loop_
_entity_poly.entity_id
_entity_poly.type
_entity_poly.pdbx_seq_one_letter_code
_entity_poly.pdbx_strand_id
1 'polypeptide(L)'
;MHWEKKAQLAEEAKEAVNSHVETSDANDMKMEIQRMELKKKGLLREQECLTQELEKAVHKREILIDKNEFNKSKNKKDSKETVTKETNQLKNKIAAIEKDIKLRNEQVDELAIETGQMYEKLNMIKAECQAKQEEINACTEMLPTLAFQKHLSVLDLNLNQQQLIMWRSFSEGKFRPIFKSTENCLSEINKHTTRILALTSILDDIMKEHPKLKPDLEPLKMLLEAKQTILDAYAEPPSSRARDDVTPVPETELPAEESMTQLPSEHTLVPTDHEDDLDENPP
;
A
#
# COMPACT_ATOMS: atom_id res chain seq x y z
N MET A 1 46.43 -1.24 -24.91
CA MET A 1 45.40 -0.18 -25.01
C MET A 1 44.27 -0.24 -23.97
N HIS A 2 43.84 -1.39 -23.42
CA HIS A 2 42.72 -1.39 -22.44
C HIS A 2 43.08 -0.95 -21.02
N TRP A 3 44.31 -1.22 -20.56
CA TRP A 3 44.76 -0.86 -19.20
C TRP A 3 44.94 0.65 -19.02
N GLU A 4 45.48 1.29 -20.05
CA GLU A 4 45.69 2.74 -20.10
C GLU A 4 44.36 3.50 -20.03
N LYS A 5 43.34 3.02 -20.75
CA LYS A 5 41.98 3.56 -20.66
C LYS A 5 41.34 3.36 -19.28
N LYS A 6 41.62 2.24 -18.60
CA LYS A 6 41.13 2.00 -17.23
C LYS A 6 41.83 2.88 -16.20
N ALA A 7 43.14 3.09 -16.35
CA ALA A 7 43.91 3.99 -15.49
C ALA A 7 43.46 5.45 -15.67
N GLN A 8 43.22 5.86 -16.93
CA GLN A 8 42.70 7.18 -17.23
C GLN A 8 41.31 7.41 -16.62
N LEU A 9 40.38 6.46 -16.78
CA LEU A 9 39.05 6.56 -16.16
C LEU A 9 39.09 6.60 -14.63
N ALA A 10 40.04 5.91 -14.00
CA ALA A 10 40.21 5.95 -12.55
C ALA A 10 40.72 7.31 -12.06
N GLU A 11 41.63 7.95 -12.81
CA GLU A 11 42.11 9.29 -12.47
C GLU A 11 41.03 10.35 -12.73
N GLU A 12 40.30 10.26 -13.85
CA GLU A 12 39.16 11.13 -14.15
C GLU A 12 38.05 11.01 -13.10
N ALA A 13 37.74 9.80 -12.61
CA ALA A 13 36.77 9.60 -11.53
C ALA A 13 37.26 10.18 -10.19
N LYS A 14 38.55 10.07 -9.89
CA LYS A 14 39.16 10.64 -8.68
C LYS A 14 39.16 12.17 -8.71
N GLU A 15 39.46 12.78 -9.85
CA GLU A 15 39.37 14.24 -10.04
C GLU A 15 37.91 14.73 -9.99
N ALA A 16 36.96 13.99 -10.56
CA ALA A 16 35.54 14.30 -10.45
C ALA A 16 35.02 14.24 -9.01
N VAL A 17 35.45 13.25 -8.22
CA VAL A 17 35.08 13.14 -6.80
C VAL A 17 35.73 14.25 -5.96
N ASN A 18 37.03 14.53 -6.18
CA ASN A 18 37.74 15.57 -5.42
C ASN A 18 37.23 16.97 -5.75
N SER A 19 36.94 17.28 -7.02
CA SER A 19 36.35 18.56 -7.42
C SER A 19 34.97 18.78 -6.79
N HIS A 20 34.19 17.71 -6.55
CA HIS A 20 32.90 17.83 -5.88
C HIS A 20 33.04 18.11 -4.38
N VAL A 21 34.07 17.57 -3.73
CA VAL A 21 34.39 17.78 -2.30
C VAL A 21 35.06 19.13 -2.04
N GLU A 22 35.76 19.69 -3.02
CA GLU A 22 36.35 21.04 -3.00
C GLU A 22 35.41 22.14 -3.55
N THR A 23 34.12 21.84 -3.73
CA THR A 23 33.14 22.87 -4.10
C THR A 23 33.12 23.98 -3.05
N SER A 24 33.34 25.24 -3.48
CA SER A 24 33.33 26.45 -2.64
C SER A 24 32.12 26.45 -1.70
N ASP A 25 30.97 26.07 -2.23
CA ASP A 25 29.69 25.99 -1.53
C ASP A 25 29.76 25.14 -0.25
N ALA A 26 30.49 24.02 -0.25
CA ALA A 26 30.65 23.17 0.94
C ALA A 26 31.48 23.83 2.04
N ASN A 27 32.49 24.64 1.67
CA ASN A 27 33.29 25.40 2.62
C ASN A 27 32.56 26.66 3.10
N ASP A 28 31.82 27.33 2.21
CA ASP A 28 30.98 28.47 2.55
C ASP A 28 29.87 28.06 3.54
N MET A 29 29.24 26.91 3.32
CA MET A 29 28.29 26.31 4.27
C MET A 29 28.94 26.02 5.63
N LYS A 30 30.16 25.47 5.67
CA LYS A 30 30.89 25.23 6.94
C LYS A 30 31.20 26.52 7.69
N MET A 31 31.64 27.56 6.99
CA MET A 31 31.90 28.87 7.59
C MET A 31 30.63 29.50 8.14
N GLU A 32 29.51 29.37 7.42
CA GLU A 32 28.22 29.87 7.89
C GLU A 32 27.72 29.08 9.10
N ILE A 33 27.90 27.75 9.15
CA ILE A 33 27.59 26.93 10.33
C ILE A 33 28.39 27.44 11.54
N GLN A 34 29.70 27.67 11.39
CA GLN A 34 30.54 28.20 12.47
C GLN A 34 30.09 29.60 12.91
N ARG A 35 29.73 30.48 11.96
CA ARG A 35 29.19 31.81 12.25
C ARG A 35 27.89 31.73 13.05
N MET A 36 26.99 30.84 12.65
CA MET A 36 25.72 30.60 13.31
C MET A 36 25.90 30.00 14.71
N GLU A 37 26.87 29.11 14.89
CA GLU A 37 27.25 28.57 16.20
C GLU A 37 27.80 29.65 17.15
N LEU A 38 28.64 30.56 16.64
CA LEU A 38 29.14 31.70 17.42
C LEU A 38 28.01 32.65 17.80
N LYS A 39 27.11 32.96 16.85
CA LYS A 39 25.92 33.79 17.12
C LYS A 39 25.03 33.15 18.17
N LYS A 40 24.79 31.84 18.09
CA LYS A 40 24.05 31.07 19.10
C LYS A 40 24.68 31.18 20.49
N LYS A 41 26.01 31.05 20.59
CA LYS A 41 26.74 31.23 21.86
C LYS A 41 26.62 32.65 22.40
N GLY A 42 26.56 33.67 21.53
CA GLY A 42 26.28 35.05 21.92
C GLY A 42 24.89 35.21 22.52
N LEU A 43 23.86 34.74 21.79
CA LEU A 43 22.46 34.80 22.22
C LEU A 43 22.21 34.07 23.55
N LEU A 44 22.86 32.92 23.78
CA LEU A 44 22.74 32.21 25.05
C LEU A 44 23.31 33.01 26.23
N ARG A 45 24.39 33.78 26.03
CA ARG A 45 24.92 34.65 27.10
C ARG A 45 24.00 35.84 27.38
N GLU A 46 23.41 36.43 26.34
CA GLU A 46 22.41 37.50 26.50
C GLU A 46 21.16 36.99 27.23
N GLN A 47 20.69 35.79 26.88
CA GLN A 47 19.56 35.15 27.56
C GLN A 47 19.85 34.88 29.04
N GLU A 48 21.05 34.41 29.36
CA GLU A 48 21.47 34.19 30.76
C GLU A 48 21.51 35.51 31.54
N CYS A 49 22.06 36.58 30.93
CA CYS A 49 22.07 37.92 31.54
C CYS A 49 20.64 38.43 31.80
N LEU A 50 19.73 38.28 30.83
CA LEU A 50 18.33 38.67 30.96
C LEU A 50 17.64 37.88 32.08
N THR A 51 17.89 36.58 32.17
CA THR A 51 17.33 35.71 33.20
C THR A 51 17.75 36.19 34.59
N GLN A 52 19.04 36.48 34.78
CA GLN A 52 19.55 37.01 36.05
C GLN A 52 18.99 38.39 36.41
N GLU A 53 18.75 39.26 35.42
CA GLU A 53 18.09 40.54 35.66
C GLU A 53 16.62 40.38 36.06
N LEU A 54 15.91 39.46 35.42
CA LEU A 54 14.53 39.12 35.76
C LEU A 54 14.44 38.55 37.17
N GLU A 55 15.33 37.62 37.54
CA GLU A 55 15.41 37.08 38.91
C GLU A 55 15.63 38.19 39.94
N LYS A 56 16.58 39.11 39.68
CA LYS A 56 16.80 40.27 40.56
C LYS A 56 15.58 41.19 40.64
N ALA A 57 14.86 41.39 39.54
CA ALA A 57 13.66 42.22 39.50
C ALA A 57 12.51 41.58 40.29
N VAL A 58 12.30 40.27 40.13
CA VAL A 58 11.33 39.48 40.91
C VAL A 58 11.69 39.56 42.40
N HIS A 59 12.94 39.31 42.76
CA HIS A 59 13.39 39.37 44.15
C HIS A 59 13.18 40.76 44.78
N LYS A 60 13.48 41.84 44.04
CA LYS A 60 13.19 43.21 44.49
C LYS A 60 11.68 43.43 44.70
N ARG A 61 10.84 42.89 43.82
CA ARG A 61 9.39 43.01 43.92
C ARG A 61 8.87 42.26 45.15
N GLU A 62 9.37 41.07 45.43
CA GLU A 62 9.04 40.29 46.64
C GLU A 62 9.37 41.09 47.90
N ILE A 63 10.60 41.64 47.99
CA ILE A 63 11.00 42.50 49.13
C ILE A 63 10.06 43.71 49.29
N LEU A 64 9.61 44.32 48.19
CA LEU A 64 8.66 45.43 48.23
C LEU A 64 7.28 45.00 48.69
N ILE A 65 6.80 43.83 48.25
CA ILE A 65 5.54 43.24 48.70
C ILE A 65 5.61 42.96 50.19
N ASP A 66 6.64 42.27 50.67
CA ASP A 66 6.83 41.93 52.08
C ASP A 66 6.88 43.19 52.96
N LYS A 67 7.62 44.22 52.52
CA LYS A 67 7.66 45.52 53.21
C LYS A 67 6.29 46.19 53.24
N ASN A 68 5.54 46.13 52.14
CA ASN A 68 4.20 46.71 52.04
C ASN A 68 3.22 45.95 52.95
N GLU A 69 3.26 44.63 52.98
CA GLU A 69 2.44 43.80 53.86
C GLU A 69 2.78 44.04 55.33
N PHE A 70 4.06 44.11 55.69
CA PHE A 70 4.50 44.44 57.03
C PHE A 70 4.01 45.83 57.48
N ASN A 71 4.10 46.83 56.60
CA ASN A 71 3.58 48.18 56.88
C ASN A 71 2.05 48.22 56.99
N LYS A 72 1.33 47.43 56.18
CA LYS A 72 -0.13 47.27 56.30
C LYS A 72 -0.52 46.60 57.62
N SER A 73 0.23 45.58 58.06
CA SER A 73 -0.02 44.87 59.32
C SER A 73 0.20 45.75 60.56
N LYS A 74 1.21 46.64 60.54
CA LYS A 74 1.45 47.61 61.62
C LYS A 74 0.37 48.70 61.74
N ASN A 75 -0.28 49.05 60.63
CA ASN A 75 -1.28 50.12 60.59
C ASN A 75 -2.73 49.62 60.74
N LYS A 76 -2.99 48.31 60.61
CA LYS A 76 -4.29 47.71 60.90
C LYS A 76 -4.39 47.36 62.39
N LYS A 77 -5.08 48.17 63.18
CA LYS A 77 -5.80 47.63 64.34
C LYS A 77 -6.99 46.87 63.76
N ASP A 78 -6.89 45.55 63.66
CA ASP A 78 -7.96 44.70 63.14
C ASP A 78 -9.21 44.86 63.99
N SER A 79 -10.14 45.67 63.49
CA SER A 79 -11.48 45.77 64.04
C SER A 79 -12.20 44.46 63.73
N LYS A 80 -13.02 43.97 64.67
CA LYS A 80 -13.89 42.80 64.45
C LYS A 80 -14.66 42.88 63.11
N GLU A 81 -14.97 44.09 62.65
CA GLU A 81 -15.69 44.34 61.40
C GLU A 81 -14.85 44.05 60.14
N THR A 82 -13.53 44.21 60.20
CA THR A 82 -12.63 43.90 59.07
C THR A 82 -12.49 42.39 58.91
N VAL A 83 -12.33 41.67 60.02
CA VAL A 83 -12.26 40.20 60.05
C VAL A 83 -13.57 39.58 59.56
N THR A 84 -14.74 40.10 59.97
CA THR A 84 -16.03 39.57 59.49
C THR A 84 -16.25 39.81 57.99
N LYS A 85 -15.83 40.97 57.46
CA LYS A 85 -15.87 41.25 56.01
C LYS A 85 -14.97 40.30 55.24
N GLU A 86 -13.74 40.09 55.68
CA GLU A 86 -12.79 39.16 55.04
C GLU A 86 -13.30 37.71 55.11
N THR A 87 -13.89 37.30 56.25
CA THR A 87 -14.50 35.98 56.41
C THR A 87 -15.68 35.76 55.45
N ASN A 88 -16.53 36.78 55.28
CA ASN A 88 -17.66 36.70 54.35
C ASN A 88 -17.20 36.68 52.88
N GLN A 89 -16.14 37.42 52.55
CA GLN A 89 -15.52 37.35 51.22
C GLN A 89 -14.95 35.96 50.94
N LEU A 90 -14.27 35.36 51.90
CA LEU A 90 -13.76 33.99 51.78
C LEU A 90 -14.89 32.97 51.62
N LYS A 91 -15.97 33.09 52.38
CA LYS A 91 -17.17 32.25 52.22
C LYS A 91 -17.77 32.36 50.81
N ASN A 92 -17.89 33.58 50.28
CA ASN A 92 -18.40 33.79 48.93
C ASN A 92 -17.46 33.22 47.86
N LYS A 93 -16.14 33.34 48.05
CA LYS A 93 -15.14 32.71 47.16
C LYS A 93 -15.22 31.19 47.21
N ILE A 94 -15.38 30.60 48.39
CA ILE A 94 -15.56 29.15 48.55
C ILE A 94 -16.83 28.70 47.83
N ALA A 95 -17.96 29.37 48.03
CA ALA A 95 -19.21 29.04 47.35
C ALA A 95 -19.11 29.18 45.81
N ALA A 96 -18.38 30.19 45.32
CA ALA A 96 -18.12 30.35 43.89
C ALA A 96 -17.26 29.21 43.34
N ILE A 97 -16.16 28.88 44.03
CA ILE A 97 -15.28 27.76 43.66
C ILE A 97 -16.02 26.42 43.71
N GLU A 98 -16.87 26.19 44.70
CA GLU A 98 -17.71 24.99 44.79
C GLU A 98 -18.67 24.86 43.60
N LYS A 99 -19.23 25.98 43.14
CA LYS A 99 -20.07 26.01 41.94
C LYS A 99 -19.25 25.71 40.68
N ASP A 100 -18.08 26.32 40.56
CA ASP A 100 -17.17 26.07 39.42
C ASP A 100 -16.69 24.62 39.39
N ILE A 101 -16.39 24.02 40.54
CA ILE A 101 -16.01 22.59 40.64
C ILE A 101 -17.15 21.70 40.13
N LYS A 102 -18.41 21.98 40.50
CA LYS A 102 -19.56 21.22 40.01
C LYS A 102 -19.69 21.32 38.49
N LEU A 103 -19.61 22.53 37.94
CA LEU A 103 -19.68 22.75 36.49
C LEU A 103 -18.54 22.03 35.76
N ARG A 104 -17.32 22.05 36.31
CA ARG A 104 -16.18 21.35 35.73
C ARG A 104 -16.34 19.83 35.79
N ASN A 105 -16.90 19.29 36.87
CA ASN A 105 -17.18 17.86 36.96
C ASN A 105 -18.24 17.43 35.92
N GLU A 106 -19.30 18.22 35.74
CA GLU A 106 -20.30 17.98 34.69
C GLU A 106 -19.64 17.95 33.29
N GLN A 107 -18.74 18.90 33.01
CA GLN A 107 -17.98 18.92 31.75
C GLN A 107 -17.05 17.71 31.59
N VAL A 108 -16.43 17.24 32.68
CA VAL A 108 -15.59 16.03 32.65
C VAL A 108 -16.44 14.79 32.35
N ASP A 109 -17.62 14.69 32.94
CA ASP A 109 -18.55 13.58 32.69
C ASP A 109 -19.06 13.59 31.24
N GLU A 110 -19.40 14.76 30.69
CA GLU A 110 -19.80 14.92 29.28
C GLU A 110 -18.67 14.49 28.32
N LEU A 111 -17.44 14.95 28.57
CA LEU A 111 -16.28 14.56 27.78
C LEU A 111 -15.96 13.06 27.92
N ALA A 112 -16.17 12.46 29.09
CA ALA A 112 -16.01 11.02 29.28
C ALA A 112 -17.01 10.21 28.44
N ILE A 113 -18.26 10.68 28.33
CA ILE A 113 -19.28 10.05 27.47
C ILE A 113 -18.90 10.22 26.00
N GLU A 114 -18.51 11.42 25.57
CA GLU A 114 -18.12 11.69 24.19
C GLU A 114 -16.92 10.85 23.77
N THR A 115 -15.88 10.79 24.60
CA THR A 115 -14.70 9.95 24.34
C THR A 115 -15.08 8.47 24.25
N GLY A 116 -15.97 7.97 25.11
CA GLY A 116 -16.51 6.61 25.02
C GLY A 116 -17.20 6.33 23.68
N GLN A 117 -18.08 7.23 23.23
CA GLN A 117 -18.76 7.11 21.93
C GLN A 117 -17.78 7.15 20.76
N MET A 118 -16.74 7.99 20.83
CA MET A 118 -15.71 8.05 19.79
C MET A 118 -14.88 6.75 19.75
N TYR A 119 -14.57 6.15 20.90
CA TYR A 119 -13.90 4.85 20.96
C TYR A 119 -14.75 3.73 20.35
N GLU A 120 -16.06 3.72 20.61
CA GLU A 120 -16.97 2.74 20.00
C GLU A 120 -17.01 2.89 18.48
N LYS A 121 -17.17 4.12 17.97
CA LYS A 121 -17.13 4.42 16.53
C LYS A 121 -15.80 4.00 15.90
N LEU A 122 -14.68 4.30 16.56
CA LEU A 122 -13.35 3.91 16.08
C LEU A 122 -13.22 2.39 15.99
N ASN A 123 -13.71 1.67 17.00
CA ASN A 123 -13.68 0.20 17.01
C ASN A 123 -14.56 -0.40 15.91
N MET A 124 -15.73 0.19 15.65
CA MET A 124 -16.60 -0.22 14.54
C MET A 124 -15.90 -0.05 13.19
N ILE A 125 -15.36 1.15 12.93
CA ILE A 125 -14.63 1.43 11.68
C ILE A 125 -13.42 0.49 11.54
N LYS A 126 -12.69 0.23 12.63
CA LYS A 126 -11.55 -0.69 12.61
C LYS A 126 -11.98 -2.10 12.23
N ALA A 127 -13.10 -2.60 12.76
CA ALA A 127 -13.63 -3.92 12.42
C ALA A 127 -14.07 -3.98 10.95
N GLU A 128 -14.73 -2.94 10.44
CA GLU A 128 -15.10 -2.85 9.02
C GLU A 128 -13.88 -2.82 8.10
N CYS A 129 -12.85 -2.05 8.44
CA CYS A 129 -11.58 -2.03 7.71
C CYS A 129 -10.90 -3.39 7.70
N GLN A 130 -10.93 -4.12 8.83
CA GLN A 130 -10.37 -5.47 8.90
C GLN A 130 -11.13 -6.45 8.01
N ALA A 131 -12.47 -6.43 8.05
CA ALA A 131 -13.29 -7.26 7.17
C ALA A 131 -13.02 -6.95 5.68
N LYS A 132 -12.91 -5.67 5.31
CA LYS A 132 -12.55 -5.27 3.95
C LYS A 132 -11.14 -5.68 3.55
N GLN A 133 -10.18 -5.65 4.48
CA GLN A 133 -8.84 -6.14 4.20
C GLN A 133 -8.82 -7.65 3.96
N GLU A 134 -9.61 -8.43 4.71
CA GLU A 134 -9.77 -9.87 4.50
C GLU A 134 -10.39 -10.18 3.13
N GLU A 135 -11.44 -9.45 2.73
CA GLU A 135 -12.05 -9.55 1.39
C GLU A 135 -11.01 -9.27 0.28
N ILE A 136 -10.22 -8.20 0.43
CA ILE A 136 -9.16 -7.83 -0.54
C ILE A 136 -8.11 -8.93 -0.62
N ASN A 137 -7.67 -9.47 0.51
CA ASN A 137 -6.66 -10.52 0.54
C ASN A 137 -7.18 -11.78 -0.15
N ALA A 138 -8.42 -12.20 0.13
CA ALA A 138 -9.05 -13.34 -0.53
C ALA A 138 -9.15 -13.14 -2.05
N CYS A 139 -9.58 -11.95 -2.51
CA CYS A 139 -9.62 -11.62 -3.93
C CYS A 139 -8.23 -11.67 -4.58
N THR A 140 -7.21 -11.15 -3.88
CA THR A 140 -5.83 -11.09 -4.36
C THR A 140 -5.22 -12.49 -4.51
N GLU A 141 -5.53 -13.40 -3.59
CA GLU A 141 -5.11 -14.81 -3.67
C GLU A 141 -5.81 -15.57 -4.81
N MET A 142 -7.09 -15.28 -5.09
CA MET A 142 -7.83 -15.94 -6.15
C MET A 142 -7.45 -15.48 -7.57
N LEU A 143 -7.02 -14.22 -7.71
CA LEU A 143 -6.70 -13.59 -9.00
C LEU A 143 -5.66 -14.36 -9.84
N PRO A 144 -4.48 -14.79 -9.32
CA PRO A 144 -3.50 -15.53 -10.12
C PRO A 144 -4.03 -16.88 -10.60
N THR A 145 -4.79 -17.60 -9.76
CA THR A 145 -5.40 -18.88 -10.11
C THR A 145 -6.40 -18.73 -11.26
N LEU A 146 -7.26 -17.72 -11.19
CA LEU A 146 -8.24 -17.45 -12.23
C LEU A 146 -7.58 -16.97 -13.54
N ALA A 147 -6.53 -16.15 -13.44
CA ALA A 147 -5.75 -15.71 -14.58
C ALA A 147 -5.06 -16.90 -15.29
N PHE A 148 -4.50 -17.83 -14.51
CA PHE A 148 -3.91 -19.06 -15.02
C PHE A 148 -4.95 -19.97 -15.71
N GLN A 149 -6.11 -20.17 -15.07
CA GLN A 149 -7.21 -20.94 -15.67
C GLN A 149 -7.67 -20.34 -16.99
N LYS A 150 -7.86 -19.01 -17.06
CA LYS A 150 -8.18 -18.30 -18.30
C LYS A 150 -7.12 -18.56 -19.38
N HIS A 151 -5.84 -18.51 -19.02
CA HIS A 151 -4.76 -18.77 -19.97
C HIS A 151 -4.83 -20.19 -20.55
N LEU A 152 -5.06 -21.21 -19.70
CA LEU A 152 -5.24 -22.58 -20.13
C LEU A 152 -6.45 -22.74 -21.08
N SER A 153 -7.59 -22.14 -20.75
CA SER A 153 -8.78 -22.19 -21.60
C SER A 153 -8.55 -21.54 -22.97
N VAL A 154 -7.80 -20.44 -23.03
CA VAL A 154 -7.43 -19.80 -24.31
C VAL A 154 -6.54 -20.70 -25.16
N LEU A 155 -5.57 -21.38 -24.54
CA LEU A 155 -4.70 -22.33 -25.24
C LEU A 155 -5.48 -23.52 -25.80
N ASP A 156 -6.38 -24.10 -25.01
CA ASP A 156 -7.23 -25.20 -25.45
C ASP A 156 -8.17 -24.78 -26.60
N LEU A 157 -8.80 -23.60 -26.48
CA LEU A 157 -9.62 -23.04 -27.55
C LEU A 157 -8.82 -22.82 -28.84
N ASN A 158 -7.58 -22.34 -28.76
CA ASN A 158 -6.71 -22.20 -29.92
C ASN A 158 -6.39 -23.55 -30.56
N LEU A 159 -6.08 -24.58 -29.76
CA LEU A 159 -5.84 -25.93 -30.24
C LEU A 159 -7.07 -26.49 -30.97
N ASN A 160 -8.25 -26.35 -30.37
CA ASN A 160 -9.51 -26.79 -30.96
C ASN A 160 -9.82 -26.05 -32.27
N GLN A 161 -9.54 -24.75 -32.35
CA GLN A 161 -9.68 -23.97 -33.59
C GLN A 161 -8.73 -24.47 -34.69
N GLN A 162 -7.46 -24.76 -34.35
CA GLN A 162 -6.50 -25.32 -35.31
C GLN A 162 -6.94 -26.69 -35.82
N GLN A 163 -7.42 -27.56 -34.92
CA GLN A 163 -7.98 -28.85 -35.30
C GLN A 163 -9.20 -28.68 -36.22
N LEU A 164 -10.11 -27.76 -35.92
CA LEU A 164 -11.27 -27.49 -36.78
C LEU A 164 -10.85 -27.01 -38.17
N ILE A 165 -9.85 -26.14 -38.28
CA ILE A 165 -9.29 -25.69 -39.56
C ILE A 165 -8.69 -26.88 -40.33
N MET A 166 -7.98 -27.77 -39.64
CA MET A 166 -7.43 -28.99 -40.21
C MET A 166 -8.54 -29.90 -40.76
N TRP A 167 -9.56 -30.19 -39.95
CA TRP A 167 -10.70 -31.03 -40.34
C TRP A 167 -11.48 -30.42 -41.50
N ARG A 168 -11.70 -29.10 -41.50
CA ARG A 168 -12.32 -28.39 -42.62
C ARG A 168 -11.50 -28.53 -43.90
N SER A 169 -10.19 -28.30 -43.82
CA SER A 169 -9.28 -28.45 -44.97
C SER A 169 -9.23 -29.88 -45.50
N PHE A 170 -9.39 -30.87 -44.62
CA PHE A 170 -9.49 -32.28 -44.99
C PHE A 170 -10.79 -32.56 -45.74
N SER A 171 -11.92 -32.08 -45.23
CA SER A 171 -13.22 -32.22 -45.90
C SER A 171 -13.27 -31.54 -47.28
N GLU A 172 -12.55 -30.44 -47.45
CA GLU A 172 -12.41 -29.71 -48.73
C GLU A 172 -11.35 -30.31 -49.67
N GLY A 173 -10.65 -31.38 -49.27
CA GLY A 173 -9.58 -32.02 -50.06
C GLY A 173 -8.29 -31.19 -50.20
N LYS A 174 -8.14 -30.10 -49.46
CA LYS A 174 -6.98 -29.19 -49.49
C LYS A 174 -5.91 -29.55 -48.47
N PHE A 175 -6.19 -30.50 -47.58
CA PHE A 175 -5.28 -30.88 -46.51
C PHE A 175 -3.98 -31.50 -47.05
N ARG A 176 -2.85 -30.98 -46.60
CA ARG A 176 -1.52 -31.55 -46.85
C ARG A 176 -0.92 -31.98 -45.51
N PRO A 177 -0.58 -33.27 -45.33
CA PRO A 177 0.03 -33.72 -44.09
C PRO A 177 1.41 -33.08 -43.93
N ILE A 178 1.65 -32.51 -42.75
CA ILE A 178 2.91 -31.85 -42.39
C ILE A 178 4.06 -32.88 -42.38
N PHE A 179 3.80 -34.07 -41.85
CA PHE A 179 4.73 -35.19 -41.86
C PHE A 179 4.29 -36.26 -42.86
N LYS A 180 5.20 -36.63 -43.76
CA LYS A 180 4.95 -37.62 -44.83
C LYS A 180 5.05 -39.07 -44.35
N SER A 181 5.67 -39.30 -43.19
CA SER A 181 5.85 -40.62 -42.56
C SER A 181 5.56 -40.51 -41.07
N THR A 182 4.94 -41.55 -40.50
CA THR A 182 4.69 -41.69 -39.06
C THR A 182 5.99 -41.63 -38.25
N GLU A 183 7.10 -42.14 -38.81
CA GLU A 183 8.41 -42.13 -38.17
C GLU A 183 8.97 -40.71 -38.00
N ASN A 184 8.78 -39.84 -39.00
CA ASN A 184 9.18 -38.43 -38.91
C ASN A 184 8.33 -37.67 -37.88
N CYS A 185 7.04 -38.01 -37.76
CA CYS A 185 6.15 -37.44 -36.76
C CYS A 185 6.62 -37.81 -35.34
N LEU A 186 6.88 -39.10 -35.08
CA LEU A 186 7.38 -39.58 -33.80
C LEU A 186 8.76 -38.99 -33.45
N SER A 187 9.64 -38.81 -34.43
CA SER A 187 10.93 -38.14 -34.25
C SER A 187 10.77 -36.69 -33.77
N GLU A 188 9.84 -35.93 -34.37
CA GLU A 188 9.56 -34.56 -33.95
C GLU A 188 8.87 -34.49 -32.58
N ILE A 189 7.93 -35.39 -32.29
CA ILE A 189 7.33 -35.51 -30.95
C ILE A 189 8.42 -35.73 -29.89
N ASN A 190 9.34 -36.66 -30.13
CA ASN A 190 10.45 -36.93 -29.22
C ASN A 190 11.39 -35.72 -29.05
N LYS A 191 11.65 -34.94 -30.11
CA LYS A 191 12.43 -33.69 -30.00
C LYS A 191 11.71 -32.66 -29.13
N HIS A 192 10.40 -32.52 -29.29
CA HIS A 192 9.59 -31.62 -28.47
C HIS A 192 9.54 -32.06 -27.00
N THR A 193 9.33 -33.35 -26.73
CA THR A 193 9.39 -33.93 -25.38
C THR A 193 10.75 -33.69 -24.73
N THR A 194 11.84 -33.97 -25.45
CA THR A 194 13.21 -33.75 -24.92
C THR A 194 13.45 -32.26 -24.60
N ARG A 195 12.96 -31.35 -25.45
CA ARG A 195 13.08 -29.91 -25.22
C ARG A 195 12.24 -29.45 -24.02
N ILE A 196 11.04 -29.99 -23.84
CA ILE A 196 10.18 -29.67 -22.69
C ILE A 196 10.84 -30.14 -21.40
N LEU A 197 11.33 -31.38 -21.35
CA LEU A 197 12.05 -31.91 -20.19
C LEU A 197 13.29 -31.08 -19.85
N ALA A 198 14.06 -30.64 -20.85
CA ALA A 198 15.20 -29.76 -20.65
C ALA A 198 14.80 -28.39 -20.09
N LEU A 199 13.73 -27.78 -20.62
CA LEU A 199 13.20 -26.51 -20.11
C LEU A 199 12.65 -26.64 -18.69
N THR A 200 11.95 -27.73 -18.37
CA THR A 200 11.47 -28.02 -17.01
C THR A 200 12.64 -28.18 -16.04
N SER A 201 13.72 -28.87 -16.43
CA SER A 201 14.92 -28.99 -15.61
C SER A 201 15.58 -27.64 -15.34
N ILE A 202 15.74 -26.80 -16.38
CA ILE A 202 16.30 -25.44 -16.22
C ILE A 202 15.41 -24.62 -15.29
N LEU A 203 14.10 -24.71 -15.45
CA LEU A 203 13.13 -24.00 -14.62
C LEU A 203 13.23 -24.45 -13.15
N ASP A 204 13.34 -25.76 -12.90
CA ASP A 204 13.51 -26.33 -11.57
C ASP A 204 14.81 -25.85 -10.90
N ASP A 205 15.90 -25.75 -11.67
CA ASP A 205 17.18 -25.27 -11.15
C ASP A 205 17.14 -23.77 -10.83
N ILE A 206 16.53 -22.95 -11.69
CA ILE A 206 16.29 -21.52 -11.42
C ILE A 206 15.40 -21.33 -10.20
N MET A 207 14.36 -22.16 -10.02
CA MET A 207 13.46 -22.10 -8.86
C MET A 207 14.17 -22.50 -7.56
N LYS A 208 15.16 -23.41 -7.62
CA LYS A 208 16.01 -23.75 -6.47
C LYS A 208 17.01 -22.65 -6.14
N GLU A 209 17.67 -22.07 -7.14
CA GLU A 209 18.66 -21.00 -6.98
C GLU A 209 18.04 -19.67 -6.54
N HIS A 210 16.79 -19.41 -6.96
CA HIS A 210 16.08 -18.18 -6.67
C HIS A 210 14.66 -18.43 -6.11
N PRO A 211 14.52 -18.80 -4.83
CA PRO A 211 13.22 -19.08 -4.21
C PRO A 211 12.22 -17.92 -4.28
N LYS A 212 12.71 -16.68 -4.37
CA LYS A 212 11.88 -15.47 -4.50
C LYS A 212 11.14 -15.38 -5.84
N LEU A 213 11.66 -16.01 -6.90
CA LEU A 213 11.05 -16.03 -8.24
C LEU A 213 10.09 -17.21 -8.42
N LYS A 214 10.05 -18.14 -7.46
CA LYS A 214 9.17 -19.31 -7.50
C LYS A 214 7.70 -18.98 -7.81
N PRO A 215 7.03 -18.01 -7.16
CA PRO A 215 5.61 -17.73 -7.44
C PRO A 215 5.34 -17.29 -8.89
N ASP A 216 6.29 -16.61 -9.52
CA ASP A 216 6.16 -16.14 -10.91
C ASP A 216 6.47 -17.25 -11.92
N LEU A 217 7.27 -18.23 -11.54
CA LEU A 217 7.72 -19.34 -12.39
C LEU A 217 6.85 -20.60 -12.28
N GLU A 218 6.11 -20.77 -11.18
CA GLU A 218 5.19 -21.90 -10.98
C GLU A 218 4.14 -22.03 -12.10
N PRO A 219 3.51 -20.94 -12.60
CA PRO A 219 2.57 -21.02 -13.73
C PRO A 219 3.22 -21.54 -15.02
N LEU A 220 4.48 -21.18 -15.27
CA LEU A 220 5.24 -21.65 -16.43
C LEU A 220 5.54 -23.14 -16.32
N LYS A 221 5.83 -23.63 -15.11
CA LYS A 221 6.05 -25.04 -14.85
C LYS A 221 4.79 -25.86 -15.12
N MET A 222 3.65 -25.45 -14.55
CA MET A 222 2.37 -26.11 -14.79
C MET A 222 2.00 -26.13 -16.28
N LEU A 223 2.31 -25.06 -17.03
CA LEU A 223 2.08 -25.00 -18.47
C LEU A 223 2.96 -26.01 -19.25
N LEU A 224 4.23 -26.15 -18.88
CA LEU A 224 5.14 -27.11 -19.49
C LEU A 224 4.69 -28.55 -19.22
N GLU A 225 4.25 -28.85 -17.99
CA GLU A 225 3.70 -30.15 -17.60
C GLU A 225 2.39 -30.49 -18.35
N ALA A 226 1.50 -29.50 -18.50
CA ALA A 226 0.29 -29.67 -19.30
C ALA A 226 0.61 -29.96 -20.78
N LYS A 227 1.59 -29.27 -21.37
CA LYS A 227 2.06 -29.53 -22.73
C LYS A 227 2.70 -30.90 -22.88
N GLN A 228 3.46 -31.35 -21.88
CA GLN A 228 4.04 -32.69 -21.85
C GLN A 228 2.94 -33.76 -21.88
N THR A 229 1.92 -33.62 -21.02
CA THR A 229 0.76 -34.52 -20.96
C THR A 229 0.03 -34.61 -22.31
N ILE A 230 -0.14 -33.47 -23.00
CA ILE A 230 -0.77 -33.44 -24.32
C ILE A 230 0.08 -34.19 -25.35
N LEU A 231 1.40 -33.98 -25.37
CA LEU A 231 2.30 -34.65 -26.30
C LEU A 231 2.37 -36.16 -26.07
N ASP A 232 2.38 -36.59 -24.80
CA ASP A 232 2.38 -38.01 -24.45
C ASP A 232 1.08 -38.70 -24.89
N ALA A 233 -0.07 -38.01 -24.81
CA ALA A 233 -1.34 -38.50 -25.34
C ALA A 233 -1.36 -38.66 -26.87
N TYR A 234 -0.48 -37.97 -27.60
CA TYR A 234 -0.29 -38.14 -29.06
C TYR A 234 0.81 -39.14 -29.42
N ALA A 235 1.69 -39.50 -28.47
CA ALA A 235 2.78 -40.45 -28.66
C ALA A 235 2.32 -41.92 -28.54
N GLU A 236 1.21 -42.18 -27.83
CA GLU A 236 0.62 -43.54 -27.76
C GLU A 236 -0.06 -43.93 -29.08
N PRO A 237 0.25 -45.11 -29.66
CA PRO A 237 -0.40 -45.57 -30.87
C PRO A 237 -1.90 -45.85 -30.62
N PRO A 238 -2.78 -45.68 -31.63
CA PRO A 238 -4.24 -45.80 -31.51
C PRO A 238 -4.78 -47.20 -31.16
N SER A 239 -3.93 -48.14 -30.72
CA SER A 239 -4.31 -49.51 -30.36
C SER A 239 -4.89 -49.67 -28.94
N SER A 240 -4.87 -48.62 -28.10
CA SER A 240 -5.43 -48.67 -26.73
C SER A 240 -6.70 -47.83 -26.54
N ARG A 241 -7.10 -47.00 -27.51
CA ARG A 241 -8.47 -46.45 -27.58
C ARG A 241 -9.39 -47.57 -28.05
N ALA A 242 -9.70 -48.48 -27.14
CA ALA A 242 -10.85 -49.35 -27.26
C ALA A 242 -12.02 -48.48 -27.72
N ARG A 243 -12.63 -48.86 -28.82
CA ARG A 243 -13.94 -48.37 -29.23
C ARG A 243 -14.89 -48.76 -28.11
N ASP A 244 -15.11 -47.87 -27.16
CA ASP A 244 -16.31 -47.95 -26.36
C ASP A 244 -17.48 -47.77 -27.32
N ASP A 245 -18.28 -48.82 -27.33
CA ASP A 245 -19.46 -49.06 -28.12
C ASP A 245 -20.33 -47.79 -28.13
N VAL A 246 -20.45 -47.16 -29.30
CA VAL A 246 -21.48 -46.15 -29.54
C VAL A 246 -22.79 -46.92 -29.66
N THR A 247 -23.42 -47.21 -28.53
CA THR A 247 -24.86 -47.50 -28.50
C THR A 247 -25.59 -46.22 -28.94
N PRO A 248 -26.51 -46.30 -29.92
CA PRO A 248 -27.26 -45.15 -30.38
C PRO A 248 -28.20 -44.70 -29.27
N VAL A 249 -28.05 -43.44 -28.82
CA VAL A 249 -28.99 -42.79 -27.91
C VAL A 249 -30.28 -42.49 -28.71
N PRO A 250 -31.48 -42.84 -28.21
CA PRO A 250 -32.73 -42.60 -28.91
C PRO A 250 -33.09 -41.12 -28.91
N GLU A 251 -33.59 -40.67 -30.06
CA GLU A 251 -34.28 -39.40 -30.26
C GLU A 251 -35.30 -39.20 -29.14
N THR A 252 -35.10 -38.16 -28.32
CA THR A 252 -36.12 -37.69 -27.40
C THR A 252 -36.44 -36.24 -27.75
N GLU A 253 -37.73 -36.01 -27.89
CA GLU A 253 -38.41 -34.90 -28.52
C GLU A 253 -38.07 -33.54 -27.91
N LEU A 254 -37.92 -32.54 -28.79
CA LEU A 254 -38.04 -31.12 -28.47
C LEU A 254 -39.47 -30.82 -27.99
N PRO A 255 -39.68 -30.10 -26.88
CA PRO A 255 -40.87 -29.29 -26.71
C PRO A 255 -40.64 -27.88 -27.26
N ALA A 256 -41.73 -27.38 -27.82
CA ALA A 256 -41.86 -26.18 -28.62
C ALA A 256 -41.58 -24.85 -27.91
N GLU A 257 -41.43 -23.85 -28.76
CA GLU A 257 -41.40 -22.41 -28.52
C GLU A 257 -42.41 -21.92 -27.47
N GLU A 258 -41.96 -21.03 -26.59
CA GLU A 258 -42.74 -19.86 -26.23
C GLU A 258 -41.84 -18.63 -26.16
N SER A 259 -42.40 -17.56 -26.71
CA SER A 259 -41.81 -16.36 -27.23
C SER A 259 -41.54 -15.28 -26.18
N MET A 260 -40.71 -14.32 -26.62
CA MET A 260 -40.92 -12.87 -26.52
C MET A 260 -40.14 -12.07 -25.45
N THR A 261 -39.24 -11.23 -25.98
CA THR A 261 -38.99 -9.80 -25.64
C THR A 261 -38.44 -9.45 -24.25
N GLN A 262 -37.19 -8.98 -24.17
CA GLN A 262 -36.77 -7.58 -24.38
C GLN A 262 -35.34 -7.37 -23.87
N LEU A 263 -34.46 -6.87 -24.74
CA LEU A 263 -33.18 -6.25 -24.38
C LEU A 263 -33.43 -4.85 -23.83
N PRO A 264 -32.66 -4.36 -22.85
CA PRO A 264 -32.40 -2.94 -22.71
C PRO A 264 -31.06 -2.58 -23.36
N SER A 265 -31.16 -1.58 -24.22
CA SER A 265 -30.14 -0.87 -24.96
C SER A 265 -29.14 -0.11 -24.08
N GLU A 266 -27.98 0.11 -24.69
CA GLU A 266 -26.91 1.04 -24.35
C GLU A 266 -27.43 2.40 -23.81
N HIS A 267 -26.89 2.84 -22.68
CA HIS A 267 -26.91 4.24 -22.28
C HIS A 267 -25.49 4.81 -22.31
N THR A 268 -25.29 5.67 -23.30
CA THR A 268 -24.19 6.61 -23.47
C THR A 268 -24.13 7.55 -22.26
N LEU A 269 -23.02 7.53 -21.51
CA LEU A 269 -22.72 8.53 -20.49
C LEU A 269 -21.93 9.68 -21.12
N VAL A 270 -22.61 10.82 -21.23
CA VAL A 270 -22.04 12.15 -21.53
C VAL A 270 -21.34 12.68 -20.27
N PRO A 271 -20.21 13.40 -20.37
CA PRO A 271 -19.54 14.01 -19.23
C PRO A 271 -20.31 15.26 -18.77
N THR A 272 -20.61 15.36 -17.49
CA THR A 272 -21.10 16.59 -16.86
C THR A 272 -19.92 17.37 -16.30
N ASP A 273 -19.67 18.54 -16.87
CA ASP A 273 -18.89 19.60 -16.25
C ASP A 273 -19.61 20.07 -14.98
N HIS A 274 -18.89 20.13 -13.86
CA HIS A 274 -19.27 20.90 -12.69
C HIS A 274 -18.19 21.94 -12.44
N GLU A 275 -18.62 23.20 -12.54
CA GLU A 275 -17.87 24.38 -12.20
C GLU A 275 -17.59 24.38 -10.69
N ASP A 276 -16.32 24.50 -10.34
CA ASP A 276 -15.85 24.83 -9.00
C ASP A 276 -16.04 26.33 -8.76
N ASP A 277 -17.02 26.69 -7.94
CA ASP A 277 -17.11 28.00 -7.29
C ASP A 277 -16.05 28.08 -6.18
N LEU A 278 -15.00 28.86 -6.44
CA LEU A 278 -14.01 29.30 -5.47
C LEU A 278 -14.57 30.49 -4.68
N ASP A 279 -15.02 30.24 -3.45
CA ASP A 279 -15.33 31.29 -2.48
C ASP A 279 -14.05 31.60 -1.67
N GLU A 280 -13.32 32.64 -2.08
CA GLU A 280 -12.25 33.26 -1.30
C GLU A 280 -12.86 34.27 -0.32
N ASN A 281 -12.66 34.05 0.98
CA ASN A 281 -12.61 35.13 1.96
C ASN A 281 -11.72 34.74 3.16
N PRO A 282 -10.63 35.48 3.42
CA PRO A 282 -9.91 35.41 4.67
C PRO A 282 -10.17 36.65 5.58
N PRO A 283 -9.78 36.58 6.87
CA PRO A 283 -10.08 37.59 7.88
C PRO A 283 -9.27 38.89 7.78
#